data_AF-A0AAV9XMV6-F1
#
_entry.id   AF-A0AAV9XMV6-F1
#
_cell.length_a   1.000
_cell.length_b   1.000
_cell.length_c   1.000
_cell.angle_alpha   90.00
_cell.angle_beta   90.00
_cell.angle_gamma   90.00
#
_symmetry.space_group_name_H-M   'P 1'
#
loop_
_entity.id
_entity.type
_entity.pdbx_description
1 polymer ?
#
loop_
_entity_poly.entity_id
_entity_poly.type
_entity_poly.pdbx_seq_one_letter_code
_entity_poly.pdbx_strand_id
1 'polypeptide(L)'
;MPDMNTLSVAAATTPTVLSVGLSHYLTKSKHRGKPTYHIGYHQGLELVRKFLTYASHRTVEELQAFTSQYVPVPAWVHVEEATIDQKYLDQAADQLVAQLGPDGVEKVGGKRWWRWRVKGLKAEWVEMRGHYWERYKHPEWAPRTILYVHGGGMLLEK
;
A
#
# COMPACT_ATOMS: atom_id res chain seq x y z
N MET A 1 -12.43 21.21 -12.60
CA MET A 1 -12.86 20.08 -11.75
C MET A 1 -12.07 20.15 -10.46
N PRO A 2 -12.65 19.87 -9.28
CA PRO A 2 -11.88 19.90 -8.03
C PRO A 2 -10.85 18.76 -8.01
N ASP A 3 -9.71 19.00 -7.38
CA ASP A 3 -8.59 18.06 -7.26
C ASP A 3 -8.99 16.79 -6.48
N MET A 4 -8.39 15.65 -6.85
CA MET A 4 -8.63 14.39 -6.17
C MET A 4 -7.92 14.37 -4.82
N ASN A 5 -8.69 14.39 -3.73
CA ASN A 5 -8.19 14.31 -2.37
C ASN A 5 -9.11 13.47 -1.50
N THR A 6 -8.68 13.14 -0.29
CA THR A 6 -9.42 12.25 0.61
C THR A 6 -10.85 12.73 0.84
N LEU A 7 -11.06 14.05 0.93
CA LEU A 7 -12.37 14.67 1.08
C LEU A 7 -13.24 14.57 -0.18
N SER A 8 -12.68 14.78 -1.37
CA SER A 8 -13.43 14.69 -2.63
C SER A 8 -13.74 13.25 -3.02
N VAL A 9 -12.83 12.31 -2.74
CA VAL A 9 -13.09 10.86 -2.88
C VAL A 9 -14.09 10.40 -1.83
N ALA A 10 -13.96 10.83 -0.57
CA ALA A 10 -14.96 10.53 0.46
C ALA A 10 -16.33 11.10 0.08
N ALA A 11 -16.43 12.35 -0.37
CA ALA A 11 -17.68 12.95 -0.80
C ALA A 11 -18.31 12.23 -2.01
N ALA A 12 -17.50 11.80 -2.98
CA ALA A 12 -17.98 11.06 -4.15
C ALA A 12 -18.43 9.62 -3.82
N THR A 13 -17.81 8.98 -2.82
CA THR A 13 -18.06 7.58 -2.49
C THR A 13 -19.06 7.38 -1.34
N THR A 14 -19.19 8.33 -0.41
CA THR A 14 -20.06 8.23 0.78
C THR A 14 -21.55 8.02 0.44
N PRO A 15 -22.17 8.72 -0.55
CA PRO A 15 -23.56 8.49 -0.93
C PRO A 15 -23.80 7.08 -1.48
N THR A 16 -22.78 6.49 -2.12
CA THR A 16 -22.83 5.10 -2.59
C THR A 16 -22.78 4.12 -1.42
N VAL A 17 -21.85 4.31 -0.48
CA VAL A 17 -21.70 3.40 0.66
C VAL A 17 -22.98 3.36 1.51
N LEU A 18 -23.60 4.54 1.72
CA LEU A 18 -24.87 4.67 2.43
C LEU A 18 -26.04 4.04 1.66
N SER A 19 -26.16 4.29 0.36
CA SER A 19 -27.26 3.72 -0.45
C SER A 19 -27.14 2.20 -0.64
N VAL A 20 -25.91 1.68 -0.80
CA VAL A 20 -25.67 0.23 -0.85
C VAL A 20 -25.92 -0.40 0.52
N GLY A 21 -25.56 0.26 1.62
CA GLY A 21 -25.91 -0.20 2.97
C GLY A 21 -27.41 -0.29 3.23
N LEU A 22 -28.15 0.73 2.82
CA LEU A 22 -29.61 0.77 2.97
C LEU A 22 -30.30 -0.27 2.06
N SER A 23 -29.89 -0.36 0.79
CA SER A 23 -30.43 -1.32 -0.17
C SER A 23 -30.12 -2.77 0.23
N HIS A 24 -28.91 -3.03 0.74
CA HIS A 24 -28.51 -4.35 1.23
C HIS A 24 -29.32 -4.78 2.46
N TYR A 25 -29.59 -3.85 3.38
CA TYR A 25 -30.46 -4.11 4.53
C TYR A 25 -31.89 -4.47 4.07
N LEU A 26 -32.42 -3.77 3.07
CA LEU A 26 -33.78 -3.98 2.55
C LEU A 26 -33.93 -5.21 1.63
N THR A 27 -32.86 -5.72 1.01
CA THR A 27 -32.90 -6.88 0.09
C THR A 27 -32.03 -8.07 0.54
N LYS A 28 -31.61 -8.10 1.81
CA LYS A 28 -30.77 -9.15 2.42
C LYS A 28 -31.24 -10.58 2.15
N SER A 29 -32.56 -10.80 2.09
CA SER A 29 -33.19 -12.08 1.77
C SER A 29 -32.80 -12.64 0.38
N LYS A 30 -32.63 -11.76 -0.62
CA LYS A 30 -32.32 -12.12 -2.03
C LYS A 30 -30.88 -12.58 -2.26
N HIS A 31 -30.01 -12.41 -1.28
CA HIS A 31 -28.58 -12.71 -1.37
C HIS A 31 -28.20 -14.03 -0.67
N ARG A 32 -29.17 -14.75 -0.08
CA ARG A 32 -28.92 -16.05 0.57
C ARG A 32 -28.26 -17.03 -0.40
N GLY A 33 -27.14 -17.62 0.02
CA GLY A 33 -26.36 -18.57 -0.79
C GLY A 33 -25.28 -17.94 -1.69
N LYS A 34 -25.11 -16.62 -1.69
CA LYS A 34 -24.03 -15.92 -2.41
C LYS A 34 -23.04 -15.27 -1.44
N PRO A 35 -21.74 -15.12 -1.78
CA PRO A 35 -20.76 -14.39 -0.95
C PRO A 35 -21.18 -12.95 -0.64
N THR A 36 -21.98 -12.34 -1.52
CA THR A 36 -22.57 -11.01 -1.35
C THR A 36 -23.67 -10.95 -0.30
N TYR A 37 -24.05 -12.06 0.37
CA TYR A 37 -24.93 -12.03 1.54
C TYR A 37 -24.38 -11.16 2.68
N HIS A 38 -23.06 -11.18 2.84
CA HIS A 38 -22.36 -10.38 3.85
C HIS A 38 -22.27 -8.92 3.39
N ILE A 39 -22.88 -8.03 4.16
CA ILE A 39 -22.99 -6.60 3.84
C ILE A 39 -21.62 -5.96 3.60
N GLY A 40 -20.62 -6.30 4.41
CA GLY A 40 -19.27 -5.76 4.26
C GLY A 40 -18.59 -6.19 2.96
N TYR A 41 -18.81 -7.43 2.51
CA TYR A 41 -18.24 -7.93 1.25
C TYR A 41 -18.89 -7.26 0.03
N HIS A 42 -20.22 -7.15 0.03
CA HIS A 42 -20.96 -6.52 -1.06
C HIS A 42 -20.68 -5.01 -1.15
N GLN A 43 -20.68 -4.31 -0.02
CA GLN A 43 -20.32 -2.89 0.04
C GLN A 43 -18.88 -2.64 -0.38
N GLY A 44 -17.94 -3.47 0.07
CA GLY A 44 -16.53 -3.37 -0.30
C GLY A 44 -16.31 -3.54 -1.80
N LEU A 45 -16.95 -4.54 -2.41
CA LEU A 45 -16.83 -4.81 -3.84
C LEU A 45 -17.39 -3.65 -4.69
N GLU A 46 -18.58 -3.15 -4.36
CA GLU A 46 -19.19 -2.03 -5.06
C GLU A 46 -18.39 -0.72 -4.88
N LEU A 47 -17.85 -0.49 -3.68
CA LEU A 47 -16.97 0.65 -3.42
C LEU A 47 -15.71 0.60 -4.29
N VAL A 48 -15.03 -0.55 -4.34
CA VAL A 48 -13.84 -0.75 -5.19
C VAL A 48 -14.21 -0.55 -6.67
N ARG A 49 -15.33 -1.09 -7.11
CA ARG A 49 -15.77 -0.96 -8.51
C ARG A 49 -15.99 0.50 -8.91
N LYS A 50 -16.70 1.27 -8.09
CA LYS A 50 -16.93 2.70 -8.36
C LYS A 50 -15.67 3.52 -8.27
N PHE A 51 -14.78 3.20 -7.32
CA PHE A 51 -13.46 3.83 -7.25
C PHE A 51 -12.67 3.60 -8.54
N LEU A 52 -12.64 2.37 -9.07
CA LEU A 52 -11.95 2.06 -10.33
C LEU A 52 -12.52 2.82 -11.54
N THR A 53 -13.86 2.92 -11.65
CA THR A 53 -14.49 3.72 -12.71
C THR A 53 -14.21 5.22 -12.56
N TYR A 54 -14.15 5.73 -11.33
CA TYR A 54 -13.79 7.12 -11.08
C TYR A 54 -12.31 7.38 -11.43
N ALA A 55 -11.42 6.49 -11.00
CA ALA A 55 -9.98 6.53 -11.25
C ALA A 55 -9.65 6.44 -12.75
N SER A 56 -10.42 5.68 -13.55
CA SER A 56 -10.15 5.53 -14.98
C SER A 56 -10.30 6.81 -15.81
N HIS A 57 -10.87 7.87 -15.24
CA HIS A 57 -11.05 9.18 -15.87
C HIS A 57 -10.10 10.24 -15.29
N ARG A 58 -9.09 9.82 -14.51
CA ARG A 58 -8.12 10.70 -13.84
C ARG A 58 -6.73 10.52 -14.42
N THR A 59 -5.91 11.57 -14.33
CA THR A 59 -4.52 11.48 -14.78
C THR A 59 -3.70 10.62 -13.81
N VAL A 60 -2.54 10.16 -14.27
CA VAL A 60 -1.62 9.38 -13.42
C VAL A 60 -1.16 10.23 -12.24
N GLU A 61 -0.93 11.52 -12.46
CA GLU A 61 -0.50 12.47 -11.44
C GLU A 61 -1.58 12.66 -10.37
N GLU A 62 -2.86 12.77 -10.76
CA GLU A 62 -3.96 12.83 -9.79
C GLU A 62 -4.01 11.54 -8.95
N LEU A 63 -3.90 10.37 -9.57
CA LEU A 63 -3.90 9.08 -8.87
C LEU A 63 -2.72 8.92 -7.92
N GLN A 64 -1.52 9.33 -8.35
CA GLN A 64 -0.33 9.35 -7.51
C GLN A 64 -0.49 10.31 -6.33
N ALA A 65 -1.00 11.52 -6.57
CA ALA A 65 -1.26 12.52 -5.53
C ALA A 65 -2.31 12.05 -4.50
N PHE A 66 -3.30 11.28 -4.93
CA PHE A 66 -4.29 10.69 -4.02
C PHE A 66 -3.71 9.52 -3.22
N THR A 67 -2.97 8.62 -3.85
CA THR A 67 -2.39 7.45 -3.19
C THR A 67 -1.22 7.79 -2.29
N SER A 68 -0.59 8.96 -2.46
CA SER A 68 0.43 9.49 -1.57
C SER A 68 -0.14 10.19 -0.32
N GLN A 69 -1.46 10.31 -0.20
CA GLN A 69 -2.08 10.93 0.96
C GLN A 69 -1.86 10.08 2.21
N TYR A 70 -1.51 10.76 3.30
CA TYR A 70 -1.32 10.11 4.58
C TYR A 70 -2.63 9.45 5.06
N VAL A 71 -2.54 8.17 5.37
CA VAL A 71 -3.62 7.40 5.99
C VAL A 71 -3.25 7.19 7.47
N PRO A 72 -4.11 7.61 8.42
CA PRO A 72 -3.82 7.44 9.83
C PRO A 72 -3.72 5.95 10.18
N VAL A 73 -2.69 5.60 10.95
CA VAL A 73 -2.50 4.25 11.47
C VAL A 73 -3.62 3.91 12.45
N PRO A 74 -4.37 2.80 12.25
CA PRO A 74 -5.40 2.40 13.20
C PRO A 74 -4.82 2.07 14.58
N ALA A 75 -5.57 2.32 15.65
CA ALA A 75 -5.07 2.18 17.03
C ALA A 75 -4.64 0.75 17.42
N TRP A 76 -5.11 -0.27 16.69
CA TRP A 76 -4.76 -1.68 16.88
C TRP A 76 -3.53 -2.12 16.07
N VAL A 77 -2.95 -1.24 15.26
CA VAL A 77 -1.72 -1.47 14.49
C VAL A 77 -0.57 -0.72 15.16
N HIS A 78 0.60 -1.34 15.18
CA HIS A 78 1.86 -0.72 15.55
C HIS A 78 2.71 -0.58 14.30
N VAL A 79 3.24 0.62 14.05
CA VAL A 79 4.16 0.91 12.95
C VAL A 79 5.41 1.52 13.54
N GLU A 80 6.56 0.94 13.21
CA GLU A 80 7.87 1.45 13.57
C GLU A 80 8.64 1.79 12.30
N GLU A 81 9.10 3.04 12.17
CA GLU A 81 9.96 3.44 11.06
C GLU A 81 11.40 3.01 11.34
N ALA A 82 11.98 2.30 10.37
CA ALA A 82 13.38 1.91 10.38
C ALA A 82 14.13 2.59 9.23
N THR A 83 15.41 2.89 9.44
CA THR A 83 16.31 3.29 8.36
C THR A 83 17.25 2.13 8.07
N ILE A 84 17.30 1.67 6.83
CA ILE A 84 18.17 0.59 6.42
C ILE A 84 19.60 1.15 6.33
N ASP A 85 20.51 0.53 7.10
CA ASP A 85 21.93 0.88 7.09
C ASP A 85 22.52 0.82 5.68
N GLN A 86 23.38 1.79 5.36
CA GLN A 86 24.07 1.88 4.08
C GLN A 86 24.88 0.61 3.75
N LYS A 87 25.42 -0.07 4.76
CA LYS A 87 26.17 -1.34 4.58
C LYS A 87 25.36 -2.42 3.86
N TYR A 88 24.05 -2.52 4.15
CA TYR A 88 23.18 -3.50 3.50
C TYR A 88 22.84 -3.08 2.07
N LEU A 89 22.76 -1.77 1.82
CA LEU A 89 22.53 -1.23 0.48
C LEU A 89 23.73 -1.45 -0.43
N ASP A 90 24.94 -1.31 0.10
CA ASP A 90 26.18 -1.56 -0.63
C ASP A 90 26.34 -3.06 -0.94
N GLN A 91 26.09 -3.93 0.05
CA GLN A 91 26.09 -5.37 -0.17
C GLN A 91 25.05 -5.80 -1.23
N ALA A 92 23.83 -5.25 -1.19
CA ALA A 92 22.81 -5.53 -2.19
C ALA A 92 23.22 -5.02 -3.58
N ALA A 93 23.85 -3.85 -3.66
CA ALA A 93 24.34 -3.30 -4.92
C ALA A 93 25.44 -4.19 -5.53
N ASP A 94 26.36 -4.71 -4.71
CA ASP A 94 27.41 -5.61 -5.18
C ASP A 94 26.83 -6.93 -5.70
N GLN A 95 25.83 -7.47 -5.00
CA GLN A 95 25.11 -8.66 -5.47
C GLN A 95 24.37 -8.41 -6.79
N LEU A 96 23.71 -7.26 -6.95
CA LEU A 96 23.03 -6.90 -8.20
C LEU A 96 24.01 -6.77 -9.36
N VAL A 97 25.14 -6.09 -9.14
CA VAL A 97 26.20 -5.95 -10.15
C VAL A 97 26.75 -7.31 -10.56
N ALA A 98 26.97 -8.21 -9.60
CA ALA A 98 27.45 -9.56 -9.87
C ALA A 98 26.44 -10.37 -10.69
N GLN A 99 25.14 -10.28 -10.37
CA GLN A 99 24.08 -11.01 -11.07
C GLN A 99 23.78 -10.45 -12.48
N LEU A 100 23.86 -9.13 -12.66
CA LEU A 100 23.68 -8.50 -13.96
C LEU A 100 24.83 -8.81 -14.93
N GLY A 101 26.03 -9.04 -14.40
CA GLY A 101 27.24 -9.21 -15.19
C GLY A 101 27.64 -7.93 -15.95
N PRO A 102 28.73 -7.98 -16.74
CA PRO A 102 29.22 -6.81 -17.47
C PRO A 102 28.17 -6.20 -18.42
N ASP A 103 27.53 -7.04 -19.24
CA ASP A 103 26.55 -6.61 -20.23
C ASP A 103 25.27 -6.05 -19.59
N GLY A 104 24.79 -6.68 -18.52
CA GLY A 104 23.59 -6.21 -17.81
C GLY A 104 23.85 -4.87 -17.13
N VAL A 105 25.03 -4.70 -16.54
CA VAL A 105 25.47 -3.43 -15.94
C VAL A 105 25.53 -2.33 -16.99
N GLU A 106 26.05 -2.59 -18.18
CA GLU A 106 26.09 -1.60 -19.26
C GLU A 106 24.67 -1.22 -19.72
N LYS A 107 23.79 -2.21 -19.91
CA LYS A 107 22.38 -1.99 -20.31
C LYS A 107 21.60 -1.14 -19.31
N VAL A 108 21.89 -1.28 -18.02
CA VAL A 108 21.26 -0.44 -16.99
C VAL A 108 21.97 0.90 -16.80
N GLY A 109 22.98 1.27 -17.60
CA GLY A 109 23.66 2.58 -17.51
C GLY A 109 24.82 2.63 -16.51
N GLY A 110 25.41 1.49 -16.15
CA GLY A 110 26.57 1.37 -15.29
C GLY A 110 26.24 1.02 -13.83
N LYS A 111 27.23 1.15 -12.93
CA LYS A 111 27.15 0.63 -11.54
C LYS A 111 26.67 1.64 -10.49
N ARG A 112 26.49 2.92 -10.86
CA ARG A 112 26.43 4.02 -9.87
C ARG A 112 25.12 4.80 -9.83
N TRP A 113 24.52 5.15 -10.98
CA TRP A 113 23.41 6.11 -10.98
C TRP A 113 22.16 5.56 -10.27
N TRP A 114 21.83 4.27 -10.42
CA TRP A 114 20.69 3.64 -9.73
C TRP A 114 20.95 3.42 -8.23
N ARG A 115 22.18 3.63 -7.76
CA ARG A 115 22.52 3.68 -6.33
C ARG A 115 22.30 5.07 -5.73
N TRP A 116 22.20 6.10 -6.56
CA TRP A 116 22.08 7.48 -6.13
C TRP A 116 20.78 7.70 -5.36
N ARG A 117 20.91 8.23 -4.14
CA ARG A 117 19.80 8.53 -3.23
C ARG A 117 20.17 9.75 -2.41
N VAL A 118 19.25 10.72 -2.30
CA VAL A 118 19.45 11.92 -1.46
C VAL A 118 19.14 11.64 0.01
N LYS A 119 18.16 10.76 0.26
CA LYS A 119 17.74 10.33 1.61
C LYS A 119 18.06 8.85 1.79
N GLY A 120 18.31 8.42 3.03
CA GLY A 120 18.50 7.01 3.37
C GLY A 120 17.26 6.17 3.03
N LEU A 121 17.46 4.87 2.76
CA LEU A 121 16.35 3.96 2.48
C LEU A 121 15.54 3.72 3.77
N LYS A 122 14.27 4.12 3.75
CA LYS A 122 13.33 3.91 4.85
C LYS A 122 12.59 2.60 4.67
N ALA A 123 12.27 1.96 5.78
CA ALA A 123 11.41 0.81 5.87
C ALA A 123 10.41 1.01 7.02
N GLU A 124 9.30 0.32 6.96
CA GLU A 124 8.29 0.33 8.02
C GLU A 124 8.10 -1.11 8.50
N TRP A 125 8.20 -1.32 9.80
CA TRP A 125 7.77 -2.55 10.44
C TRP A 125 6.31 -2.37 10.86
N VAL A 126 5.42 -3.14 10.24
CA VAL A 126 3.98 -3.07 10.51
C VAL A 126 3.54 -4.36 11.16
N GLU A 127 2.97 -4.27 12.36
CA GLU A 127 2.42 -5.43 13.06
C GLU A 127 1.15 -5.07 13.84
N MET A 128 0.41 -6.11 14.25
CA MET A 128 -0.69 -5.90 15.19
C MET A 128 -0.13 -5.50 16.55
N ARG A 129 -0.72 -4.51 17.19
CA ARG A 129 -0.26 -4.02 18.49
C ARG A 129 -0.28 -5.09 19.57
N GLY A 130 -1.18 -6.08 19.49
CA GLY A 130 -1.16 -7.27 20.34
C GLY A 130 0.12 -8.09 20.16
N HIS A 131 0.50 -8.37 18.91
CA HIS A 131 1.74 -9.12 18.61
C HIS A 131 2.99 -8.37 19.05
N TYR A 132 3.01 -7.05 18.91
CA TYR A 132 4.10 -6.23 19.45
C TYR A 132 4.32 -6.49 20.95
N TRP A 133 3.24 -6.47 21.75
CA TRP A 133 3.33 -6.71 23.19
C TRP A 133 3.71 -8.15 23.54
N GLU A 134 3.24 -9.13 22.77
CA GLU A 134 3.62 -10.53 22.93
C GLU A 134 5.12 -10.72 22.66
N ARG A 135 5.62 -10.17 21.55
CA ARG A 135 7.04 -10.19 21.18
C ARG A 135 7.92 -9.46 22.20
N TYR A 136 7.41 -8.36 22.78
CA TYR A 136 8.11 -7.65 23.85
C TYR A 136 8.27 -8.51 25.11
N LYS A 137 7.28 -9.35 25.43
CA LYS A 137 7.31 -10.28 26.58
C LYS A 137 8.09 -11.56 26.28
N HIS A 138 8.10 -11.97 25.01
CA HIS A 138 8.68 -13.21 24.51
C HIS A 138 9.63 -12.93 23.33
N PRO A 139 10.86 -12.44 23.58
CA PRO A 139 11.82 -12.09 22.54
C PRO A 139 12.19 -13.27 21.62
N GLU A 140 12.02 -14.50 22.09
CA GLU A 140 12.23 -15.75 21.37
C GLU A 140 11.15 -16.06 20.32
N TRP A 141 9.99 -15.40 20.41
CA TRP A 141 8.89 -15.63 19.48
C TRP A 141 9.15 -14.93 18.14
N ALA A 142 9.32 -15.74 17.09
CA ALA A 142 9.47 -15.27 15.72
C ALA A 142 8.15 -15.47 14.95
N PRO A 143 7.31 -14.43 14.80
CA PRO A 143 6.11 -14.53 13.98
C PRO A 143 6.49 -14.69 12.50
N ARG A 144 5.56 -15.23 11.70
CA ARG A 144 5.72 -15.24 10.24
C ARG A 144 5.77 -13.80 9.74
N THR A 145 6.85 -13.44 9.06
CA THR A 145 7.07 -12.10 8.52
C THR A 145 7.01 -12.14 7.00
N ILE A 146 6.40 -11.11 6.41
CA ILE A 146 6.38 -10.89 4.96
C ILE A 146 7.21 -9.64 4.68
N LEU A 147 8.18 -9.75 3.78
CA LEU A 147 8.84 -8.58 3.18
C LEU A 147 8.00 -8.08 2.01
N TYR A 148 7.54 -6.84 2.10
CA TYR A 148 6.82 -6.18 1.01
C TYR A 148 7.67 -5.04 0.46
N VAL A 149 7.88 -5.03 -0.85
CA VAL A 149 8.53 -3.94 -1.59
C VAL A 149 7.49 -3.39 -2.55
N HIS A 150 7.15 -2.11 -2.39
CA HIS A 150 6.13 -1.49 -3.24
C HIS A 150 6.64 -1.35 -4.69
N GLY A 151 5.75 -1.53 -5.66
CA GLY A 151 6.00 -1.18 -7.06
C GLY A 151 5.71 0.30 -7.31
N GLY A 152 6.13 0.88 -8.44
CA GLY A 152 5.83 2.29 -8.74
C GLY A 152 6.77 3.00 -9.71
N GLY A 153 7.66 2.27 -10.39
CA GLY A 153 8.42 2.81 -11.52
C GLY A 153 9.31 4.02 -11.21
N MET A 154 9.96 4.06 -10.04
CA MET A 154 10.90 5.14 -9.66
C MET A 154 10.32 6.57 -9.62
N LEU A 155 8.99 6.76 -9.66
CA LEU A 155 8.35 8.08 -9.82
C LEU A 155 7.56 8.58 -8.59
N LEU A 156 7.86 8.08 -7.39
CA LEU A 156 7.34 8.69 -6.17
C LEU A 156 8.34 9.73 -5.67
N GLU A 157 8.26 10.94 -6.23
CA GLU A 157 8.77 12.13 -5.54
C GLU A 157 7.97 12.32 -4.24
N LYS A 158 8.69 12.37 -3.12
CA LYS A 158 8.19 12.85 -1.83
C LYS A 158 8.75 14.25 -1.58
#